data_AF-A0AAW8EUW7-F1
#
_entry.id   AF-A0AAW8EUW7-F1
#
_cell.length_a   1.000
_cell.length_b   1.000
_cell.length_c   1.000
_cell.angle_alpha   90.00
_cell.angle_beta   90.00
_cell.angle_gamma   90.00
#
_symmetry.space_group_name_H-M   'P 1'
#
loop_
_entity.id
_entity.type
_entity.pdbx_description
1 polymer ?
#
loop_
_entity_poly.entity_id
_entity_poly.type
_entity_poly.pdbx_seq_one_letter_code
_entity_poly.pdbx_strand_id
1 'polypeptide(L)'
;MRVVLQRSSEFAGWCPGGGGGGGARNWPSASVNVATQDQTATTTYTAARGCTAQAVYPVTINDDHTTAETLAWLGEQFGGQRVQTLPNPGMGSEDFSFVLNEVPGTFVMLATTPPDIDADTTEFSHSPRVYFDDAVLGDQTAALANLAWPKLASDADPE
;
A
#
# COMPACT_ATOMS: atom_id res chain seq x y z
N MET A 1 2.38 -15.93 7.06
CA MET A 1 2.29 -14.46 6.96
C MET A 1 3.59 -13.89 6.42
N ARG A 2 3.53 -13.29 5.23
CA ARG A 2 4.54 -12.36 4.70
C ARG A 2 3.96 -10.95 4.83
N VAL A 3 4.65 -10.03 5.49
CA VAL A 3 4.29 -8.61 5.53
C VAL A 3 4.93 -7.95 4.34
N VAL A 4 4.15 -7.21 3.56
CA VAL A 4 4.55 -6.68 2.28
C VAL A 4 4.25 -5.18 2.27
N LEU A 5 5.30 -4.38 2.16
CA LEU A 5 5.25 -2.91 2.26
C LEU A 5 5.60 -2.25 0.95
N GLN A 6 4.73 -1.37 0.48
CA GLN A 6 4.97 -0.67 -0.78
C GLN A 6 6.10 0.35 -0.64
N ARG A 7 7.13 0.28 -1.50
CA ARG A 7 8.11 1.36 -1.68
C ARG A 7 7.63 2.37 -2.72
N SER A 8 8.20 3.57 -2.67
CA SER A 8 7.68 4.81 -3.24
C SER A 8 7.98 5.11 -4.72
N SER A 9 8.48 4.18 -5.55
CA SER A 9 8.81 4.56 -6.93
C SER A 9 8.99 3.39 -7.91
N GLU A 10 8.11 3.26 -8.93
CA GLU A 10 8.40 2.92 -10.35
C GLU A 10 7.12 2.65 -11.20
N PHE A 11 7.19 2.88 -12.52
CA PHE A 11 6.07 3.23 -13.44
C PHE A 11 5.67 2.17 -14.49
N ALA A 12 4.36 2.08 -14.80
CA ALA A 12 3.82 1.60 -16.10
C ALA A 12 2.44 2.22 -16.41
N GLY A 13 2.29 2.87 -17.58
CA GLY A 13 1.05 3.54 -18.01
C GLY A 13 0.33 2.81 -19.15
N TRP A 14 -1.02 2.79 -19.12
CA TRP A 14 -1.88 2.26 -20.19
C TRP A 14 -3.10 3.17 -20.44
N CYS A 15 -3.43 3.42 -21.71
CA CYS A 15 -4.61 4.19 -22.12
C CYS A 15 -5.08 3.77 -23.54
N PRO A 16 -6.18 3.01 -23.70
CA PRO A 16 -6.87 2.90 -24.99
C PRO A 16 -8.03 3.89 -25.04
N GLY A 17 -8.21 4.50 -26.21
CA GLY A 17 -9.22 5.53 -26.43
C GLY A 17 -10.64 5.02 -26.64
N GLY A 18 -11.58 5.94 -26.43
CA GLY A 18 -12.85 6.02 -27.14
C GLY A 18 -14.09 5.43 -26.43
N GLY A 19 -14.89 6.30 -25.79
CA GLY A 19 -16.33 6.10 -25.67
C GLY A 19 -16.88 5.39 -24.42
N GLY A 20 -16.06 5.05 -23.43
CA GLY A 20 -16.50 4.48 -22.16
C GLY A 20 -15.68 5.02 -20.99
N GLY A 21 -16.33 5.23 -19.84
CA GLY A 21 -15.63 5.65 -18.61
C GLY A 21 -14.50 4.68 -18.29
N GLY A 22 -13.26 5.17 -18.27
CA GLY A 22 -12.07 4.41 -17.94
C GLY A 22 -11.41 4.99 -16.69
N GLY A 23 -10.93 4.12 -15.79
CA GLY A 23 -10.10 4.52 -14.67
C GLY A 23 -8.66 4.77 -15.10
N ALA A 24 -8.04 5.83 -14.60
CA ALA A 24 -6.61 6.13 -14.79
C ALA A 24 -5.88 6.03 -13.44
N ARG A 25 -4.62 5.58 -13.47
CA ARG A 25 -3.73 5.47 -12.30
C ARG A 25 -2.36 6.03 -12.66
N ASN A 26 -1.70 6.71 -11.74
CA ASN A 26 -0.39 7.32 -11.93
C ASN A 26 0.50 7.17 -10.69
N TRP A 27 1.83 7.18 -10.87
CA TRP A 27 2.86 7.13 -9.83
C TRP A 27 4.03 8.06 -10.21
N PRO A 28 4.58 8.90 -9.31
CA PRO A 28 5.73 9.74 -9.61
C PRO A 28 7.09 9.02 -9.48
N SER A 29 8.10 9.53 -10.18
CA SER A 29 9.45 8.93 -10.31
C SER A 29 10.57 9.67 -9.57
N ALA A 30 10.28 10.50 -8.57
CA ALA A 30 11.32 11.16 -7.78
C ALA A 30 10.83 11.62 -6.41
N SER A 31 11.72 11.57 -5.42
CA SER A 31 11.60 12.17 -4.09
C SER A 31 11.50 13.70 -4.18
N VAL A 32 10.30 14.20 -4.49
CA VAL A 32 9.94 15.63 -4.52
C VAL A 32 8.50 15.73 -4.02
N ASN A 33 8.26 16.55 -2.97
CA ASN A 33 6.96 16.85 -2.34
C ASN A 33 5.72 16.40 -3.14
N VAL A 34 5.24 15.19 -2.82
CA VAL A 34 4.44 14.36 -3.73
C VAL A 34 2.94 14.70 -3.74
N ALA A 35 2.43 15.47 -2.78
CA ALA A 35 0.98 15.69 -2.64
C ALA A 35 0.34 16.50 -3.78
N THR A 36 1.07 17.40 -4.45
CA THR A 36 0.50 18.35 -5.43
C THR A 36 0.80 18.01 -6.89
N GLN A 37 1.80 17.16 -7.16
CA GLN A 37 2.33 16.97 -8.52
C GLN A 37 1.73 15.79 -9.29
N ASP A 38 1.03 14.87 -8.59
CA ASP A 38 0.52 13.62 -9.18
C ASP A 38 -0.80 13.80 -9.94
N GLN A 39 -1.71 14.62 -9.42
CA GLN A 39 -2.95 14.95 -10.10
C GLN A 39 -2.69 15.76 -11.38
N THR A 40 -1.66 16.62 -11.38
CA THR A 40 -1.34 17.48 -12.51
C THR A 40 -0.96 16.71 -13.78
N ALA A 41 -0.29 15.57 -13.69
CA ALA A 41 0.14 14.81 -14.88
C ALA A 41 -1.05 14.14 -15.59
N THR A 42 -1.95 13.52 -14.82
CA THR A 42 -3.19 12.93 -15.35
C THR A 42 -4.11 14.01 -15.91
N THR A 43 -4.32 15.11 -15.16
CA THR A 43 -5.14 16.24 -15.61
C THR A 43 -4.58 16.90 -16.87
N THR A 44 -3.25 17.02 -17.00
CA THR A 44 -2.61 17.60 -18.19
C THR A 44 -2.77 16.71 -19.42
N TYR A 45 -2.55 15.40 -19.27
CA TYR A 45 -2.73 14.43 -20.36
C TYR A 45 -4.19 14.34 -20.82
N THR A 46 -5.16 14.36 -19.89
CA THR A 46 -6.58 14.32 -20.25
C THR A 46 -7.06 15.66 -20.81
N ALA A 47 -6.63 16.79 -20.26
CA ALA A 47 -6.95 18.12 -20.78
C ALA A 47 -6.44 18.31 -22.22
N ALA A 48 -5.21 17.83 -22.52
CA ALA A 48 -4.67 17.82 -23.88
C ALA A 48 -5.49 17.00 -24.88
N ARG A 49 -6.38 16.11 -24.40
CA ARG A 49 -7.27 15.27 -25.19
C ARG A 49 -8.75 15.67 -25.09
N GLY A 50 -9.05 16.82 -24.47
CA GLY A 50 -10.42 17.29 -24.27
C GLY A 50 -11.22 16.46 -23.25
N CYS A 51 -10.55 15.68 -22.41
CA CYS A 51 -11.14 14.87 -21.35
C CYS A 51 -10.94 15.53 -19.98
N THR A 52 -11.92 15.38 -19.10
CA THR A 52 -11.80 15.72 -17.68
C THR A 52 -11.44 14.45 -16.90
N ALA A 53 -10.44 14.54 -16.01
CA ALA A 53 -10.12 13.50 -15.05
C ALA A 53 -10.28 14.05 -13.64
N GLN A 54 -10.92 13.27 -12.78
CA GLN A 54 -11.03 13.55 -11.36
C GLN A 54 -10.42 12.37 -10.60
N ALA A 55 -9.44 12.66 -9.75
CA ALA A 55 -8.89 11.66 -8.84
C ALA A 55 -9.97 11.30 -7.81
N VAL A 56 -10.22 9.99 -7.65
CA VAL A 56 -11.18 9.47 -6.66
C VAL A 56 -10.50 9.22 -5.31
N TYR A 57 -9.27 8.72 -5.34
CA TYR A 57 -8.41 8.54 -4.17
C TYR A 57 -7.06 9.22 -4.40
N PRO A 58 -6.46 9.86 -3.38
CA PRO A 58 -5.05 10.18 -3.37
C PRO A 58 -4.19 8.91 -3.50
N VAL A 59 -2.91 9.08 -3.82
CA VAL A 59 -1.96 7.97 -3.78
C VAL A 59 -1.66 7.60 -2.33
N THR A 60 -1.70 6.31 -2.01
CA THR A 60 -1.31 5.79 -0.70
C THR A 60 0.20 5.83 -0.58
N ILE A 61 0.70 6.78 0.20
CA ILE A 61 2.13 6.97 0.47
C ILE A 61 2.38 6.69 1.95
N ASN A 62 3.23 5.71 2.22
CA ASN A 62 3.68 5.43 3.58
C ASN A 62 4.76 6.44 3.97
N ASP A 63 4.74 6.89 5.22
CA ASP A 63 5.79 7.70 5.80
C ASP A 63 7.05 6.85 6.08
N ASP A 64 8.22 7.35 5.70
CA ASP A 64 9.49 6.59 5.76
C ASP A 64 9.86 6.21 7.21
N HIS A 65 9.62 7.10 8.17
CA HIS A 65 9.98 6.88 9.58
C HIS A 65 9.08 5.79 10.20
N THR A 66 7.77 5.97 10.11
CA THR A 66 6.80 4.97 10.62
C THR A 66 6.95 3.63 9.91
N THR A 67 7.36 3.63 8.63
CA THR A 67 7.63 2.39 7.88
C THR A 67 8.83 1.65 8.45
N ALA A 68 9.92 2.38 8.76
CA ALA A 68 11.11 1.79 9.35
C ALA A 68 10.82 1.19 10.74
N GLU A 69 10.04 1.88 11.58
CA GLU A 69 9.60 1.35 12.89
C GLU A 69 8.73 0.10 12.74
N THR A 70 7.75 0.14 11.82
CA THR A 70 6.86 -1.00 11.52
C THR A 70 7.66 -2.23 11.08
N LEU A 71 8.65 -2.04 10.19
CA LEU A 71 9.54 -3.10 9.73
C LEU A 71 10.36 -3.71 10.88
N ALA A 72 10.89 -2.86 11.77
CA ALA A 72 11.66 -3.30 12.92
C ALA A 72 10.82 -4.15 13.87
N TRP A 73 9.66 -3.65 14.31
CA TRP A 73 8.81 -4.35 15.29
C TRP A 73 8.25 -5.66 14.75
N LEU A 74 7.75 -5.67 13.51
CA LEU A 74 7.28 -6.91 12.89
C LEU A 74 8.44 -7.88 12.62
N GLY A 75 9.62 -7.36 12.27
CA GLY A 75 10.82 -8.15 12.05
C GLY A 75 11.31 -8.83 13.33
N GLU A 76 11.25 -8.14 14.48
CA GLU A 76 11.55 -8.70 15.80
C GLU A 76 10.56 -9.81 16.18
N GLN A 77 9.26 -9.61 15.92
CA GLN A 77 8.21 -10.54 16.31
C GLN A 77 8.15 -11.81 15.44
N PHE A 78 8.24 -11.63 14.12
CA PHE A 78 7.98 -12.71 13.15
C PHE A 78 9.25 -13.19 12.42
N GLY A 79 10.38 -12.50 12.62
CA GLY A 79 11.63 -12.75 11.91
C GLY A 79 11.70 -12.04 10.56
N GLY A 80 12.87 -11.49 10.22
CA GLY A 80 13.07 -10.68 9.01
C GLY A 80 12.79 -11.38 7.68
N GLN A 81 12.74 -12.72 7.63
CA GLN A 81 12.37 -13.46 6.41
C GLN A 81 10.86 -13.36 6.10
N ARG A 82 10.04 -13.10 7.12
CA ARG A 82 8.58 -12.96 7.02
C ARG A 82 8.12 -11.52 6.82
N VAL A 83 9.04 -10.55 6.82
CA VAL A 83 8.74 -9.13 6.69
C VAL A 83 9.58 -8.56 5.54
N GLN A 84 8.92 -8.13 4.47
CA GLN A 84 9.57 -7.71 3.23
C GLN A 84 8.96 -6.42 2.70
N THR A 85 9.78 -5.63 2.01
CA THR A 85 9.27 -4.53 1.20
C THR A 85 9.02 -5.00 -0.21
N LEU A 86 7.92 -4.58 -0.82
CA LEU A 86 7.72 -4.71 -2.25
C LEU A 86 8.85 -4.01 -3.00
N PRO A 87 9.42 -4.66 -4.02
CA PRO A 87 10.37 -4.00 -4.90
C PRO A 87 9.70 -2.88 -5.72
N ASN A 88 8.42 -3.04 -6.05
CA ASN A 88 7.65 -2.10 -6.88
C ASN A 88 6.34 -1.69 -6.22
N PRO A 89 5.83 -0.47 -6.48
CA PRO A 89 4.49 -0.08 -6.05
C PRO A 89 3.38 -0.99 -6.59
N GLY A 90 2.35 -1.23 -5.78
CA GLY A 90 1.13 -1.92 -6.20
C GLY A 90 0.22 -1.01 -7.02
N MET A 91 -0.59 -1.57 -7.91
CA MET A 91 -1.52 -0.80 -8.74
C MET A 91 -2.90 -0.58 -8.10
N GLY A 92 -3.12 -1.08 -6.88
CA GLY A 92 -4.39 -0.92 -6.16
C GLY A 92 -4.57 0.51 -5.65
N SER A 93 -5.76 1.07 -5.82
CA SER A 93 -6.17 2.26 -5.07
C SER A 93 -6.69 1.84 -3.70
N GLU A 94 -6.34 2.58 -2.65
CA GLU A 94 -6.72 2.27 -1.27
C GLU A 94 -7.21 3.55 -0.58
N ASP A 95 -8.34 3.48 0.12
CA ASP A 95 -8.95 4.66 0.77
C ASP A 95 -8.21 5.09 2.04
N PHE A 96 -7.38 4.21 2.59
CA PHE A 96 -6.43 4.52 3.66
C PHE A 96 -5.44 5.64 3.28
N SER A 97 -5.31 5.94 1.97
CA SER A 97 -4.62 7.15 1.47
C SER A 97 -5.14 8.45 2.11
N PHE A 98 -6.44 8.54 2.42
CA PHE A 98 -6.98 9.71 3.11
C PHE A 98 -6.46 9.83 4.54
N VAL A 99 -6.29 8.70 5.25
CA VAL A 99 -5.72 8.70 6.60
C VAL A 99 -4.25 9.12 6.57
N LEU A 100 -3.48 8.56 5.62
CA LEU A 100 -2.04 8.84 5.50
C LEU A 100 -1.72 10.28 5.05
N ASN A 101 -2.69 10.99 4.47
CA ASN A 101 -2.54 12.42 4.18
C ASN A 101 -2.69 13.30 5.42
N GLU A 102 -3.38 12.82 6.45
CA GLU A 102 -3.65 13.61 7.67
C GLU A 102 -2.63 13.30 8.78
N VAL A 103 -2.15 12.05 8.87
CA VAL A 103 -1.21 11.62 9.91
C VAL A 103 -0.09 10.75 9.32
N PRO A 104 1.16 10.90 9.79
CA PRO A 104 2.23 9.97 9.41
C PRO A 104 1.86 8.54 9.79
N GLY A 105 1.93 7.64 8.82
CA GLY A 105 1.52 6.25 9.03
C GLY A 105 2.06 5.31 7.97
N THR A 106 1.82 4.02 8.21
CA THR A 106 2.28 2.94 7.35
C THR A 106 1.15 1.95 7.11
N PHE A 107 0.80 1.77 5.84
CA PHE A 107 -0.07 0.72 5.36
C PHE A 107 0.73 -0.54 5.05
N VAL A 108 0.36 -1.66 5.68
CA VAL A 108 0.97 -2.99 5.51
C VAL A 108 0.00 -3.94 4.83
N MET A 109 0.50 -4.73 3.88
CA MET A 109 -0.25 -5.87 3.34
C MET A 109 0.18 -7.15 4.04
N LEU A 110 -0.79 -7.97 4.47
CA LEU A 110 -0.53 -9.25 5.13
C LEU A 110 -0.89 -10.37 4.16
N ALA A 111 0.12 -11.11 3.71
CA ALA A 111 -0.07 -12.21 2.78
C ALA A 111 -0.80 -13.38 3.46
N THR A 112 -1.84 -13.84 2.79
CA THR A 112 -2.78 -14.89 3.20
C THR A 112 -2.77 -16.08 2.24
N THR A 113 -1.77 -16.18 1.36
CA THR A 113 -1.62 -17.34 0.47
C THR A 113 -1.27 -18.59 1.29
N PRO A 114 -1.99 -19.71 1.13
CA PRO A 114 -1.63 -20.99 1.75
C PRO A 114 -0.20 -21.43 1.41
N PRO A 115 0.50 -22.10 2.34
CA PRO A 115 1.92 -22.44 2.19
C PRO A 115 2.21 -23.44 1.07
N ASP A 116 1.20 -24.20 0.63
CA ASP A 116 1.26 -25.18 -0.45
C ASP A 116 0.91 -24.58 -1.82
N ILE A 117 0.53 -23.30 -1.87
CA ILE A 117 0.22 -22.58 -3.11
C ILE A 117 1.36 -21.62 -3.45
N ASP A 118 1.77 -21.63 -4.71
CA ASP A 118 2.74 -20.68 -5.23
C ASP A 118 2.17 -19.24 -5.23
N ALA A 119 2.79 -18.37 -4.43
CA ALA A 119 2.37 -16.99 -4.25
C ALA A 119 2.56 -16.13 -5.51
N ASP A 120 3.42 -16.53 -6.45
CA ASP A 120 3.68 -15.78 -7.68
C ASP A 120 2.62 -16.06 -8.77
N THR A 121 1.86 -17.15 -8.63
CA THR A 121 0.86 -17.59 -9.61
C THR A 121 -0.56 -17.62 -9.06
N THR A 122 -0.74 -17.43 -7.75
CA THR A 122 -2.06 -17.35 -7.13
C THR A 122 -2.84 -16.12 -7.58
N GLU A 123 -4.15 -16.19 -7.46
CA GLU A 123 -5.04 -15.11 -7.87
C GLU A 123 -5.16 -14.06 -6.76
N PHE A 124 -5.22 -12.80 -7.15
CA PHE A 124 -5.35 -11.68 -6.23
C PHE A 124 -6.79 -11.50 -5.73
N SER A 125 -6.92 -10.69 -4.66
CA SER A 125 -8.20 -10.12 -4.23
C SER A 125 -8.96 -9.56 -5.44
N HIS A 126 -10.29 -9.73 -5.44
CA HIS A 126 -11.22 -9.49 -6.57
C HIS A 126 -11.38 -10.64 -7.58
N SER A 127 -10.60 -11.72 -7.50
CA SER A 127 -10.93 -12.94 -8.23
C SER A 127 -11.96 -13.79 -7.47
N PRO A 128 -12.96 -14.42 -8.14
CA PRO A 128 -13.81 -15.43 -7.51
C PRO A 128 -13.07 -16.73 -7.14
N ARG A 129 -11.81 -16.88 -7.58
CA ARG A 129 -10.95 -18.04 -7.32
C ARG A 129 -9.86 -17.76 -6.30
N VAL A 130 -9.80 -16.55 -5.74
CA VAL A 130 -8.85 -16.24 -4.65
C VAL A 130 -9.10 -17.19 -3.48
N TYR A 131 -8.02 -17.69 -2.88
CA TYR A 131 -8.09 -18.60 -1.75
C TYR A 131 -7.18 -18.11 -0.63
N PHE A 132 -7.73 -18.03 0.57
CA PHE A 132 -7.08 -17.44 1.74
C PHE A 132 -6.81 -18.50 2.81
N ASP A 133 -5.65 -18.40 3.45
CA ASP A 133 -5.25 -19.21 4.59
C ASP A 133 -5.72 -18.58 5.90
N ASP A 134 -6.80 -19.10 6.48
CA ASP A 134 -7.33 -18.61 7.75
C ASP A 134 -6.40 -18.88 8.95
N ALA A 135 -5.40 -19.77 8.82
CA ALA A 135 -4.45 -20.03 9.89
C ALA A 135 -3.60 -18.79 10.24
N VAL A 136 -3.54 -17.80 9.34
CA VAL A 136 -2.77 -16.56 9.58
C VAL A 136 -3.55 -15.50 10.38
N LEU A 137 -4.84 -15.67 10.65
CA LEU A 137 -5.64 -14.68 11.40
C LEU A 137 -5.04 -14.34 12.77
N GLY A 138 -4.46 -15.34 13.45
CA GLY A 138 -3.75 -15.16 14.71
C GLY A 138 -2.50 -14.27 14.55
N ASP A 139 -1.69 -14.54 13.52
CA ASP A 139 -0.51 -13.73 13.20
C ASP A 139 -0.90 -12.29 12.83
N GLN A 140 -1.99 -12.10 12.08
CA GLN A 140 -2.48 -10.77 11.70
C GLN A 140 -2.91 -9.95 12.92
N THR A 141 -3.65 -10.59 13.84
CA THR A 141 -4.06 -9.95 15.10
C THR A 141 -2.85 -9.61 15.96
N ALA A 142 -1.91 -10.54 16.08
CA ALA A 142 -0.67 -10.31 16.83
C ALA A 142 0.18 -9.18 16.22
N ALA A 143 0.23 -9.05 14.90
CA ALA A 143 0.92 -7.97 14.23
C ALA A 143 0.31 -6.60 14.57
N LEU A 144 -1.01 -6.46 14.45
CA LEU A 144 -1.69 -5.20 14.80
C LEU A 144 -1.49 -4.83 16.27
N ALA A 145 -1.60 -5.80 17.18
CA ALA A 145 -1.34 -5.59 18.59
C ALA A 145 0.11 -5.17 18.88
N ASN A 146 1.07 -5.81 18.21
CA ASN A 146 2.50 -5.50 18.33
C ASN A 146 2.84 -4.10 17.77
N LEU A 147 2.13 -3.62 16.75
CA LEU A 147 2.30 -2.25 16.27
C LEU A 147 1.69 -1.21 17.21
N ALA A 148 0.53 -1.50 17.78
CA ALA A 148 -0.19 -0.56 18.63
C ALA A 148 0.41 -0.42 20.03
N TRP A 149 0.78 -1.53 20.67
CA TRP A 149 1.18 -1.56 22.07
C TRP A 149 2.43 -0.70 22.39
N PRO A 150 3.55 -0.80 21.64
CA PRO A 150 4.73 0.01 21.89
C PRO A 150 4.48 1.50 21.73
N LYS A 151 3.64 1.92 20.76
CA LYS A 151 3.26 3.33 20.59
C LYS A 151 2.42 3.84 21.75
N LEU A 152 1.43 3.08 22.19
CA LEU A 152 0.63 3.48 23.35
C LEU A 152 1.45 3.50 24.64
N ALA A 153 2.40 2.57 24.80
CA ALA A 153 3.29 2.52 25.95
C ALA A 153 4.32 3.66 25.94
N SER A 154 4.75 4.16 24.78
CA SER A 154 5.64 5.32 24.69
C SER A 154 4.95 6.65 24.93
N ASP A 155 3.64 6.73 24.66
CA ASP A 155 2.82 7.94 24.82
C ASP A 155 2.20 8.06 26.21
N ALA A 156 2.25 6.99 27.01
CA ALA A 156 1.83 7.03 28.41
C ALA A 156 2.84 7.87 29.21
N ASP A 157 2.37 8.97 29.82
CA ASP A 157 3.15 9.72 30.80
C ASP A 157 3.65 8.76 31.90
N PRO A 158 4.93 8.82 32.30
CA PRO A 158 5.42 8.01 33.41
C PRO A 158 4.73 8.49 34.70
N GLU A 159 3.88 7.65 35.28
CA GLU A 159 3.33 7.85 36.64
C GLU A 159 4.42 7.98 37.70
#